data_AF-K1TVY5-F1
#
_entry.id   AF-K1TVY5-F1
#
_cell.length_a   1.000
_cell.length_b   1.000
_cell.length_c   1.000
_cell.angle_alpha   90.00
_cell.angle_beta   90.00
_cell.angle_gamma   90.00
#
_symmetry.space_group_name_H-M   'P 1'
#
loop_
_entity.id
_entity.type
_entity.pdbx_description
1 polymer ?
#
loop_
_entity_poly.entity_id
_entity_poly.type
_entity_poly.pdbx_seq_one_letter_code
_entity_poly.pdbx_strand_id
1 'polypeptide(L)'
;MKISTKGRYVLRMLIDLAEHQGDGYIPLKEIAQRQGVSKKYLEQIVPMLNKSDILRTNRGFQGGYRLAKAPDKYTVGDILRLTEGSLAP
;
A
#
# COMPACT_ATOMS: atom_id res chain seq x y z
N MET A 1 -21.17 4.09 -5.85
CA MET A 1 -20.25 3.64 -4.79
C MET A 1 -19.16 4.70 -4.62
N LYS A 2 -19.03 5.32 -3.44
CA LYS A 2 -18.04 6.39 -3.20
C LYS A 2 -16.83 5.78 -2.49
N ILE A 3 -15.68 5.74 -3.16
CA ILE A 3 -14.43 5.21 -2.57
C ILE A 3 -13.84 6.26 -1.65
N SER A 4 -13.42 5.87 -0.45
CA SER A 4 -12.80 6.80 0.49
C SER A 4 -11.45 7.30 -0.03
N THR A 5 -10.99 8.42 0.52
CA THR A 5 -9.62 8.90 0.27
C THR A 5 -8.58 7.87 0.73
N LYS A 6 -8.87 7.13 1.81
CA LYS A 6 -8.00 6.06 2.32
C LYS A 6 -7.86 4.93 1.29
N GLY A 7 -8.97 4.42 0.76
CA GLY A 7 -8.97 3.37 -0.26
C GLY A 7 -8.21 3.78 -1.53
N ARG A 8 -8.41 5.02 -1.99
CA ARG A 8 -7.67 5.57 -3.15
C ARG A 8 -6.16 5.64 -2.89
N TYR A 9 -5.73 6.14 -1.74
CA TYR A 9 -4.31 6.26 -1.43
C TYR A 9 -3.62 4.92 -1.13
N VAL A 10 -4.36 3.95 -0.57
CA VAL A 10 -3.89 2.56 -0.48
C VAL A 10 -3.63 1.99 -1.87
N LEU A 11 -4.59 2.10 -2.78
CA LEU A 11 -4.44 1.58 -4.15
C LEU A 11 -3.24 2.21 -4.85
N ARG A 12 -3.08 3.53 -4.75
CA ARG A 12 -1.92 4.24 -5.33
C ARG A 12 -0.59 3.76 -4.76
N MET A 13 -0.50 3.56 -3.44
CA MET A 13 0.68 2.99 -2.82
C MET A 13 0.97 1.57 -3.32
N LEU A 14 -0.05 0.71 -3.44
CA LEU A 14 0.14 -0.67 -3.87
C LEU A 14 0.51 -0.77 -5.36
N ILE A 15 -0.02 0.11 -6.21
CA ILE A 15 0.38 0.24 -7.62
C ILE A 15 1.85 0.67 -7.72
N ASP A 16 2.25 1.71 -6.97
CA ASP A 16 3.63 2.16 -6.92
C ASP A 16 4.60 1.02 -6.55
N LEU A 17 4.25 0.24 -5.53
CA LEU A 17 5.04 -0.93 -5.14
C LEU A 17 5.03 -2.06 -6.18
N ALA A 18 3.96 -2.19 -6.97
CA ALA A 18 3.87 -3.18 -8.04
C ALA A 18 4.77 -2.81 -9.22
N GLU A 19 4.79 -1.53 -9.61
CA GLU A 19 5.62 -0.99 -10.69
C GLU A 19 7.12 -1.07 -10.37
N HIS A 20 7.48 -0.98 -9.10
CA HIS A 20 8.87 -0.95 -8.62
C HIS A 20 9.29 -2.25 -7.91
N GLN A 21 8.59 -3.38 -8.12
CA GLN A 21 8.90 -4.64 -7.43
C GLN A 21 10.34 -5.12 -7.62
N GLY A 22 10.97 -4.80 -8.76
CA GLY A 22 12.35 -5.15 -9.07
C GLY A 22 13.40 -4.44 -8.20
N ASP A 23 13.03 -3.31 -7.58
CA ASP A 23 13.94 -2.46 -6.81
C ASP A 23 14.10 -2.93 -5.35
N GLY A 24 13.41 -4.01 -4.96
CA GLY A 24 13.47 -4.58 -3.63
C GLY A 24 12.53 -3.88 -2.65
N TYR A 25 13.06 -3.44 -1.49
CA TYR A 25 12.28 -2.71 -0.50
C TYR A 25 12.32 -1.21 -0.79
N ILE A 26 11.14 -0.60 -0.93
CA ILE A 26 11.01 0.79 -1.34
C ILE A 26 10.75 1.67 -0.12
N PRO A 27 11.55 2.73 0.12
CA PRO A 27 11.32 3.64 1.23
C PRO A 27 9.97 4.38 1.10
N LEU A 28 9.24 4.50 2.20
CA LEU A 28 7.94 5.18 2.22
C LEU A 28 8.00 6.65 1.76
N LYS A 29 9.14 7.30 1.95
CA LYS A 29 9.39 8.67 1.50
C LYS A 29 9.35 8.77 -0.03
N GLU A 30 9.86 7.77 -0.74
CA GLU A 30 9.87 7.77 -2.20
C GLU A 30 8.48 7.52 -2.77
N ILE A 31 7.74 6.57 -2.18
CA ILE A 31 6.33 6.30 -2.52
C ILE A 31 5.51 7.59 -2.33
N ALA A 32 5.68 8.25 -1.19
CA ALA A 32 5.02 9.52 -0.88
C ALA A 32 5.31 10.60 -1.94
N GLN A 33 6.57 10.72 -2.37
CA GLN A 33 6.99 11.68 -3.38
C GLN A 33 6.39 11.39 -4.75
N ARG A 34 6.48 10.14 -5.25
CA ARG A 34 5.94 9.74 -6.57
C ARG A 34 4.42 9.87 -6.61
N GLN A 35 3.75 9.51 -5.53
CA GLN A 35 2.29 9.56 -5.45
C GLN A 35 1.76 10.93 -4.99
N GLY A 36 2.61 11.92 -4.67
CA GLY A 36 2.14 13.20 -4.15
C GLY A 36 1.22 13.05 -2.92
N VAL A 37 1.50 12.07 -2.07
CA VAL A 37 0.79 11.81 -0.81
C VAL A 37 1.74 12.10 0.34
N SER A 38 1.25 12.68 1.44
CA SER A 38 2.14 12.93 2.58
C SER A 38 2.65 11.61 3.17
N LYS A 39 3.95 11.56 3.48
CA LYS A 39 4.57 10.40 4.14
C LYS A 39 3.80 10.01 5.42
N LYS A 40 3.42 11.01 6.23
CA LYS A 40 2.64 10.84 7.45
C LYS A 40 1.30 10.12 7.21
N TYR A 41 0.65 10.37 6.08
CA TYR A 41 -0.59 9.68 5.76
C TYR A 41 -0.33 8.22 5.38
N LEU A 42 0.71 7.93 4.60
CA LEU A 42 1.10 6.56 4.29
C LEU A 42 1.51 5.78 5.56
N GLU A 43 2.16 6.44 6.53
CA GLU A 43 2.50 5.85 7.84
C GLU A 43 1.25 5.40 8.62
N GLN A 44 0.09 6.04 8.41
CA GLN A 44 -1.18 5.62 9.02
C GLN A 44 -1.80 4.40 8.32
N ILE A 45 -1.54 4.23 7.02
CA ILE A 45 -2.08 3.11 6.21
C ILE A 45 -1.26 1.83 6.42
N VAL A 46 0.06 1.96 6.45
CA VAL A 46 1.02 0.85 6.49
C VAL A 46 0.70 -0.22 7.55
N PRO A 47 0.38 0.14 8.82
CA PRO A 47 0.11 -0.86 9.86
C PRO A 47 -1.04 -1.80 9.50
N MET A 48 -2.09 -1.29 8.84
CA MET A 48 -3.22 -2.09 8.40
C MET A 48 -2.82 -3.03 7.26
N LEU A 49 -2.06 -2.55 6.27
CA LEU A 49 -1.59 -3.39 5.17
C LEU A 49 -0.61 -4.49 5.62
N ASN A 50 0.28 -4.17 6.57
CA ASN A 50 1.18 -5.14 7.18
C ASN A 50 0.43 -6.24 7.94
N LYS A 51 -0.61 -5.87 8.70
CA LYS A 51 -1.45 -6.85 9.43
C LYS A 51 -2.24 -7.78 8.49
N SER A 52 -2.51 -7.34 7.27
CA SER A 52 -3.23 -8.12 6.25
C SER A 52 -2.33 -8.97 5.35
N ASP A 53 -1.03 -9.07 5.65
CA ASP A 53 -0.03 -9.76 4.82
C ASP A 53 0.03 -9.27 3.36
N ILE A 54 -0.40 -8.03 3.09
CA ILE A 54 -0.25 -7.40 1.77
C ILE A 54 1.18 -6.90 1.58
N LEU A 55 1.81 -6.43 2.65
CA LEU A 55 3.15 -5.86 2.61
C LEU A 55 4.17 -6.70 3.40
N ARG A 56 5.40 -6.68 2.92
CA ARG A 56 6.59 -7.01 3.72
C ARG A 56 7.30 -5.72 4.07
N THR A 57 7.76 -5.62 5.31
CA THR A 57 8.50 -4.47 5.81
C THR A 57 9.93 -4.89 6.13
N ASN A 58 10.90 -4.11 5.67
CA ASN A 58 12.27 -4.18 6.16
C ASN A 58 12.60 -2.92 6.95
N ARG A 59 13.33 -3.05 8.06
CA ARG A 59 13.78 -1.93 8.89
C ARG A 59 15.25 -1.64 8.64
N GLY A 60 15.68 -0.40 8.87
CA GLY A 60 17.08 0.02 8.72
C GLY A 60 17.32 0.93 7.52
N PHE A 61 18.60 1.14 7.19
CA PHE A 61 19.07 2.11 6.18
C PHE A 61 18.56 1.80 4.76
N GLN A 62 18.46 0.51 4.40
CA GLN A 62 17.83 0.01 3.17
C GLN A 62 16.44 -0.61 3.47
N GLY A 63 15.77 -0.07 4.48
CA GLY A 63 14.43 -0.46 4.87
C GLY A 63 13.37 0.10 3.92
N GLY A 64 12.14 -0.40 4.06
CA GLY A 64 11.04 0.01 3.21
C GLY A 64 9.94 -1.03 3.16
N TYR A 65 9.15 -0.92 2.11
CA TYR A 65 7.97 -1.74 1.87
C TYR A 65 8.06 -2.40 0.50
N ARG A 66 7.54 -3.61 0.41
CA ARG A 66 7.30 -4.32 -0.85
C ARG A 66 6.02 -5.12 -0.73
N LEU A 67 5.41 -5.48 -1.85
CA LEU A 67 4.30 -6.43 -1.83
C LEU A 67 4.77 -7.80 -1.32
N ALA A 68 3.91 -8.48 -0.57
CA ALA A 68 4.23 -9.78 0.00
C ALA A 68 4.10 -10.93 -1.00
N LYS A 69 3.34 -10.74 -2.07
CA LYS A 69 3.09 -11.66 -3.18
C LYS A 69 3.29 -10.91 -4.50
N ALA A 70 3.25 -11.64 -5.61
CA ALA A 70 3.28 -11.03 -6.94
C ALA A 70 2.02 -10.16 -7.19
N PRO A 71 2.11 -9.08 -7.99
CA PRO A 71 1.01 -8.14 -8.19
C PRO A 71 -0.28 -8.80 -8.73
N ASP A 72 -0.14 -9.84 -9.55
CA ASP A 72 -1.23 -10.64 -10.13
C ASP A 72 -2.04 -11.42 -9.09
N LYS A 73 -1.57 -11.50 -7.84
CA LYS A 73 -2.27 -12.15 -6.72
C LYS A 73 -3.20 -11.22 -5.96
N TYR A 74 -3.27 -9.94 -6.32
CA TYR A 74 -4.11 -8.96 -5.64
C TYR A 74 -5.22 -8.48 -6.58
N THR A 75 -6.45 -8.38 -6.07
CA THR A 75 -7.54 -7.72 -6.78
C THR A 75 -7.85 -6.37 -6.14
N VAL A 76 -8.30 -5.41 -6.96
CA VAL A 76 -8.78 -4.11 -6.46
C VAL A 76 -9.93 -4.32 -5.47
N GLY A 77 -10.80 -5.32 -5.70
CA GLY A 77 -11.92 -5.63 -4.81
C GLY A 77 -11.47 -6.05 -3.41
N ASP A 78 -10.43 -6.89 -3.30
CA ASP A 78 -9.91 -7.34 -2.00
C ASP A 78 -9.27 -6.19 -1.23
N ILE A 79 -8.51 -5.35 -1.92
CA ILE A 79 -7.89 -4.15 -1.33
C ILE A 79 -8.98 -3.20 -0.83
N LEU A 80 -10.01 -2.94 -1.65
CA LEU A 80 -11.09 -2.04 -1.25
C LEU A 80 -11.89 -2.59 -0.07
N ARG A 81 -12.22 -3.89 -0.06
CA ARG A 81 -12.86 -4.56 1.10
C ARG A 81 -12.05 -4.39 2.38
N LEU A 82 -10.72 -4.57 2.31
CA LEU A 82 -9.84 -4.36 3.45
C LEU A 82 -9.86 -2.90 3.94
N THR A 83 -9.91 -1.94 3.02
CA THR A 83 -9.79 -0.51 3.36
C THR A 83 -11.10 0.13 3.80
N GLU A 84 -12.22 -0.20 3.18
CA GLU A 84 -13.51 0.45 3.41
C GLU A 84 -14.29 -0.22 4.56
N GLY A 85 -13.90 -1.43 4.98
CA GLY A 85 -14.64 -2.20 5.98
C GLY A 85 -15.82 -2.95 5.34
N SER A 86 -16.99 -2.92 5.97
CA SER A 86 -18.21 -3.48 5.36
C SER A 86 -18.58 -2.67 4.12
N LEU A 87 -18.45 -3.29 2.95
CA LEU A 87 -18.99 -2.75 1.69
C LEU A 87 -20.50 -3.03 1.55
N ALA A 88 -21.14 -3.61 2.57
CA ALA A 88 -22.59 -3.79 2.60
C ALA A 88 -23.28 -2.51 3.13
N PRO A 89 -24.43 -2.11 2.55
CA PRO A 89 -25.23 -1.00 3.04
C PRO A 89 -25.78 -1.24 4.45
#